data_AF-A0A256JRI8-F1
#
_entry.id   AF-A0A256JRI8-F1
#
_cell.length_a   1.000
_cell.length_b   1.000
_cell.length_c   1.000
_cell.angle_alpha   90.00
_cell.angle_beta   90.00
_cell.angle_gamma   90.00
#
_symmetry.space_group_name_H-M   'P 1'
#
loop_
_entity.id
_entity.type
_entity.pdbx_description
1 polymer ?
#
loop_
_entity_poly.entity_id
_entity_poly.type
_entity_poly.pdbx_seq_one_letter_code
_entity_poly.pdbx_strand_id
1 'polypeptide(L)'
;MADEFDPEKFEDKYAHYFNELQRAYKNAFNQMNDRYDSELIHGIDQTVLNESEPFYEDGEFRVELPENPGERIRGAVAVDDETFEETLEEYVERIESELYRTLGVDRPE
;
A
#
# COMPACT_ATOMS: atom_id res chain seq x y z
N MET A 1 -11.90 6.98 23.31
CA MET A 1 -11.00 7.97 22.71
C MET A 1 -10.13 7.15 21.79
N ALA A 2 -10.26 7.31 20.47
CA ALA A 2 -9.28 6.72 19.58
C ALA A 2 -7.96 7.42 19.90
N ASP A 3 -6.91 6.66 20.17
CA ASP A 3 -5.56 7.20 20.24
C ASP A 3 -5.35 8.03 18.97
N GLU A 4 -5.05 9.32 19.15
CA GLU A 4 -4.70 10.22 18.06
C GLU A 4 -3.44 9.67 17.38
N PHE A 5 -3.39 9.76 16.05
CA PHE A 5 -2.19 9.37 15.31
C PHE A 5 -0.99 10.19 15.79
N ASP A 6 0.11 9.50 16.05
CA ASP A 6 1.34 10.09 16.56
C ASP A 6 2.47 9.75 15.57
N PRO A 7 2.99 10.76 14.84
CA PRO A 7 4.06 10.57 13.86
C PRO A 7 5.31 9.93 14.46
N GLU A 8 5.67 10.25 15.71
CA GLU A 8 6.86 9.69 16.37
C GLU A 8 6.67 8.19 16.64
N LYS A 9 5.45 7.76 16.98
CA LYS A 9 5.12 6.32 17.12
C LYS A 9 5.08 5.59 15.79
N PHE A 10 4.99 6.30 14.66
CA PHE A 10 5.02 5.68 13.35
C PHE A 10 6.43 5.20 12.96
N GLU A 11 7.49 5.72 13.59
CA GLU A 11 8.85 5.15 13.48
C GLU A 11 8.85 3.68 13.96
N ASP A 12 8.11 3.38 15.03
CA ASP A 12 7.85 2.04 15.56
C ASP A 12 6.43 1.52 15.15
N LYS A 13 6.03 1.79 13.90
CA LYS A 13 4.67 1.47 13.37
C LYS A 13 4.20 0.04 13.60
N TYR A 14 5.09 -0.95 13.58
CA TYR A 14 4.71 -2.35 13.82
C TYR A 14 4.43 -2.66 15.31
N ALA A 15 4.92 -1.83 16.23
CA ALA A 15 4.58 -1.94 17.65
C ALA A 15 3.27 -1.22 17.99
N HIS A 16 3.00 -0.08 17.33
CA HIS A 16 1.90 0.81 17.68
C HIS A 16 0.67 0.72 16.79
N TYR A 17 0.86 0.43 15.50
CA TYR A 17 -0.17 0.57 14.46
C TYR A 17 -0.34 -0.68 13.59
N PHE A 18 0.15 -1.85 14.04
CA PHE A 18 0.13 -3.07 13.23
C PHE A 18 -1.27 -3.46 12.74
N ASN A 19 -2.30 -3.34 13.58
CA ASN A 19 -3.66 -3.70 13.20
C ASN A 19 -4.23 -2.74 12.14
N GLU A 20 -3.87 -1.46 12.24
CA GLU A 20 -4.24 -0.39 11.33
C GLU A 20 -3.56 -0.61 9.98
N LEU A 21 -2.26 -0.91 9.95
CA LEU A 21 -1.52 -1.27 8.74
C LEU A 21 -2.15 -2.49 8.05
N GLN A 22 -2.40 -3.57 8.79
CA GLN A 22 -3.03 -4.76 8.25
C GLN A 22 -4.41 -4.47 7.63
N ARG A 23 -5.19 -3.61 8.28
CA ARG A 23 -6.50 -3.19 7.75
C ARG A 23 -6.36 -2.34 6.50
N ALA A 24 -5.43 -1.39 6.47
CA ALA A 24 -5.22 -0.53 5.32
C ALA A 24 -4.85 -1.34 4.07
N TYR A 25 -3.84 -2.20 4.18
CA TYR A 25 -3.41 -3.09 3.08
C TYR A 25 -4.53 -4.05 2.65
N LYS A 26 -5.25 -4.65 3.61
CA LYS A 26 -6.38 -5.54 3.29
C LYS A 26 -7.50 -4.81 2.56
N ASN A 27 -7.84 -3.60 2.98
CA ASN A 27 -8.88 -2.80 2.33
C ASN A 27 -8.46 -2.40 0.92
N ALA A 28 -7.22 -1.97 0.73
CA ALA A 28 -6.67 -1.68 -0.59
C ALA A 28 -6.72 -2.92 -1.49
N PHE A 29 -6.24 -4.06 -1.01
CA PHE A 29 -6.30 -5.34 -1.74
C PHE A 29 -7.72 -5.68 -2.21
N ASN A 30 -8.71 -5.66 -1.31
CA ASN A 30 -10.09 -6.01 -1.68
C ASN A 30 -10.62 -5.08 -2.78
N GLN A 31 -10.33 -3.79 -2.66
CA GLN A 31 -10.82 -2.78 -3.60
C GLN A 31 -10.15 -2.88 -4.97
N MET A 32 -8.87 -3.24 -5.00
CA MET A 32 -8.14 -3.51 -6.23
C MET A 32 -8.62 -4.81 -6.88
N ASN A 33 -8.84 -5.86 -6.10
CA ASN A 33 -9.34 -7.16 -6.57
C ASN A 33 -10.75 -7.07 -7.17
N ASP A 34 -11.60 -6.17 -6.66
CA ASP A 34 -12.92 -5.90 -7.24
C ASP A 34 -12.85 -5.16 -8.59
N ARG A 35 -11.75 -4.44 -8.88
CA ARG A 35 -11.60 -3.58 -10.07
C ARG A 35 -10.79 -4.22 -11.20
N TYR A 36 -9.75 -4.96 -10.83
CA TYR A 36 -8.75 -5.50 -11.76
C TYR A 36 -8.77 -7.03 -11.78
N ASP A 37 -7.97 -7.62 -12.68
CA ASP A 37 -7.80 -9.06 -12.72
C ASP A 37 -7.18 -9.58 -11.41
N SER A 38 -7.82 -10.59 -10.81
CA SER A 38 -7.39 -11.12 -9.52
C SER A 38 -5.97 -11.72 -9.56
N GLU A 39 -5.55 -12.33 -10.67
CA GLU A 39 -4.20 -12.88 -10.83
C GLU A 39 -3.16 -11.75 -10.79
N LEU A 40 -3.45 -10.63 -11.47
CA LEU A 40 -2.61 -9.44 -11.45
C LEU A 40 -2.50 -8.85 -10.03
N ILE A 41 -3.62 -8.67 -9.33
CA ILE A 41 -3.63 -8.11 -7.97
C ILE A 41 -2.90 -9.02 -6.99
N HIS A 42 -3.11 -10.33 -7.06
CA HIS A 42 -2.38 -11.29 -6.24
C HIS A 42 -0.89 -11.33 -6.56
N GLY A 43 -0.51 -11.19 -7.84
CA GLY A 43 0.88 -11.09 -8.26
C GLY A 43 1.55 -9.85 -7.67
N ILE A 44 0.94 -8.68 -7.83
CA ILE A 44 1.44 -7.42 -7.27
C ILE A 44 1.59 -7.52 -5.75
N ASP A 45 0.58 -8.05 -5.06
CA ASP A 45 0.59 -8.21 -3.61
C ASP A 45 1.76 -9.09 -3.13
N GLN A 46 1.96 -10.23 -3.78
CA GLN A 46 2.98 -11.21 -3.36
C GLN A 46 4.40 -10.82 -3.74
N THR A 47 4.60 -10.24 -4.93
CA THR A 47 5.95 -9.98 -5.45
C THR A 47 6.43 -8.57 -5.18
N VAL A 48 5.52 -7.59 -5.05
CA VAL A 48 5.90 -6.18 -4.89
C VAL A 48 5.52 -5.69 -3.49
N LEU A 49 4.23 -5.76 -3.13
CA LEU A 49 3.75 -5.12 -1.90
C LEU A 49 4.18 -5.85 -0.62
N ASN A 50 4.45 -7.15 -0.68
CA ASN A 50 5.03 -7.90 0.44
C ASN A 50 6.44 -7.42 0.85
N GLU A 51 7.16 -6.74 -0.05
CA GLU A 51 8.44 -6.08 0.25
C GLU A 51 8.29 -4.54 0.36
N SER A 52 7.08 -4.01 0.23
CA SER A 52 6.82 -2.57 0.37
C SER A 52 6.80 -2.14 1.83
N GLU A 53 7.07 -0.86 2.08
CA GLU A 53 7.04 -0.31 3.42
C GLU A 53 6.36 1.07 3.45
N PRO A 54 5.40 1.30 4.37
CA PRO A 54 4.79 2.61 4.53
C PRO A 54 5.63 3.52 5.44
N PHE A 55 5.75 4.77 5.05
CA PHE A 55 6.41 5.87 5.76
C PHE A 55 5.44 7.02 5.96
N TYR A 56 5.70 7.84 6.97
CA TYR A 56 5.00 9.08 7.20
C TYR A 56 6.03 10.20 7.39
N GLU A 57 6.12 11.10 6.41
CA GLU A 57 7.11 12.17 6.37
C GLU A 57 6.43 13.45 5.84
N ASP A 58 6.82 14.61 6.36
CA ASP A 58 6.28 15.92 5.94
C ASP A 58 4.73 16.05 5.97
N GLY A 59 4.06 15.22 6.77
CA GLY A 59 2.59 15.20 6.86
C GLY A 59 1.92 14.23 5.89
N GLU A 60 2.70 13.46 5.14
CA GLU A 60 2.21 12.58 4.09
C GLU A 60 2.58 11.11 4.30
N PHE A 61 1.61 10.23 4.07
CA PHE A 61 1.90 8.80 3.94
C PHE A 61 2.47 8.51 2.55
N ARG A 62 3.57 7.75 2.53
CA ARG A 62 4.18 7.23 1.31
C ARG A 62 4.45 5.74 1.42
N VAL A 63 4.16 4.97 0.38
CA VAL A 63 4.60 3.57 0.31
C VAL A 63 5.86 3.47 -0.54
N GLU A 64 6.97 3.07 0.08
CA GLU A 64 8.17 2.72 -0.66
C GLU A 64 8.06 1.31 -1.25
N LEU A 65 8.42 1.20 -2.53
CA LEU A 65 8.38 -0.03 -3.28
C LEU A 65 9.78 -0.65 -3.40
N PRO A 66 9.89 -1.98 -3.57
CA PRO A 66 11.17 -2.60 -3.86
C PRO A 66 11.74 -2.14 -5.21
N GLU A 67 13.07 -2.21 -5.37
CA GLU A 67 13.75 -1.82 -6.61
C GLU A 67 13.28 -2.66 -7.81
N ASN A 68 13.00 -2.08 -8.99
CA ASN A 68 12.58 -2.83 -10.18
C ASN A 68 11.31 -3.71 -9.98
N PRO A 69 10.16 -3.13 -9.58
CA PRO A 69 8.94 -3.89 -9.32
C PRO A 69 8.41 -4.61 -10.58
N GLY A 70 8.61 -4.01 -11.76
CA GLY A 70 8.23 -4.61 -13.05
C GLY A 70 9.04 -5.87 -13.41
N GLU A 71 10.30 -5.98 -12.99
CA GLU A 71 11.05 -7.22 -13.20
C GLU A 71 10.56 -8.35 -12.28
N ARG A 72 10.10 -8.01 -11.07
CA ARG A 72 9.57 -8.99 -10.12
C ARG A 72 8.26 -9.59 -10.58
N ILE A 73 7.33 -8.79 -11.10
CA ILE A 73 5.99 -9.26 -11.49
C ILE A 73 6.03 -10.19 -12.72
N ARG A 74 6.91 -9.92 -13.70
CA ARG A 74 6.98 -10.68 -14.96
C ARG A 74 7.32 -12.17 -14.75
N GLY A 75 7.91 -12.53 -13.61
CA GLY A 75 8.18 -13.92 -13.23
C GLY A 75 6.95 -14.65 -12.66
N ALA A 76 5.91 -13.92 -12.26
CA ALA A 76 4.72 -14.45 -11.60
C ALA A 76 3.45 -14.32 -12.45
N VAL A 77 3.28 -13.21 -13.18
CA VAL A 77 2.08 -12.88 -13.96
C VAL A 77 2.47 -12.35 -15.33
N ALA A 78 1.79 -12.80 -16.37
CA ALA A 78 1.98 -12.28 -17.72
C ALA A 78 1.13 -10.99 -17.91
N VAL A 79 1.78 -9.83 -17.78
CA VAL A 79 1.17 -8.50 -17.93
C VAL A 79 2.13 -7.60 -18.69
N ASP A 80 1.60 -6.70 -19.51
CA ASP A 80 2.39 -5.64 -20.14
C ASP A 80 2.78 -4.55 -19.13
N ASP A 81 3.87 -3.85 -19.43
CA ASP A 81 4.45 -2.88 -18.50
C ASP A 81 3.50 -1.71 -18.20
N GLU A 82 2.78 -1.23 -19.22
CA GLU A 82 1.81 -0.11 -19.08
C GLU A 82 0.69 -0.48 -18.10
N THR A 83 0.02 -1.61 -18.33
CA THR A 83 -1.06 -2.08 -17.44
C THR A 83 -0.55 -2.31 -16.02
N PHE A 84 0.66 -2.86 -15.86
CA PHE A 84 1.25 -3.09 -14.55
C PHE A 84 1.56 -1.78 -13.83
N GLU A 85 2.21 -0.82 -14.49
CA GLU A 85 2.59 0.46 -13.91
C GLU A 85 1.34 1.25 -13.46
N GLU A 86 0.31 1.34 -14.32
CA GLU A 86 -0.95 2.01 -13.98
C GLU A 86 -1.67 1.32 -12.81
N THR A 87 -1.71 -0.02 -12.81
CA THR A 87 -2.35 -0.77 -11.72
C THR A 87 -1.59 -0.61 -10.41
N LEU A 88 -0.25 -0.65 -10.45
CA LEU A 88 0.59 -0.50 -9.28
C LEU A 88 0.51 0.90 -8.69
N GLU A 89 0.52 1.94 -9.52
CA GLU A 89 0.33 3.33 -9.10
C GLU A 89 -1.02 3.49 -8.37
N GLU A 90 -2.11 3.00 -8.98
CA GLU A 90 -3.44 3.07 -8.34
C GLU A 90 -3.46 2.26 -7.04
N TYR A 91 -2.80 1.09 -6.99
CA TYR A 91 -2.72 0.28 -5.77
C TYR A 91 -2.00 1.05 -4.65
N VAL A 92 -0.84 1.65 -4.94
CA VAL A 92 -0.08 2.44 -3.97
C VAL A 92 -0.92 3.60 -3.44
N GLU A 93 -1.56 4.37 -4.33
CA GLU A 93 -2.44 5.47 -3.91
C GLU A 93 -3.58 4.95 -3.02
N ARG A 94 -4.09 3.75 -3.31
CA ARG A 94 -5.12 3.11 -2.51
C ARG A 94 -4.66 2.77 -1.11
N ILE A 95 -3.45 2.24 -0.98
CA ILE A 95 -2.85 1.92 0.32
C ILE A 95 -2.66 3.21 1.12
N GLU A 96 -2.06 4.25 0.51
CA GLU A 96 -1.85 5.55 1.15
C GLU A 96 -3.18 6.16 1.64
N SER A 97 -4.21 6.14 0.80
CA SER A 97 -5.56 6.60 1.17
C SER A 97 -6.17 5.81 2.33
N GLU A 98 -5.97 4.48 2.36
CA GLU A 98 -6.44 3.65 3.47
C GLU A 98 -5.60 3.85 4.75
N LEU A 99 -4.33 4.24 4.65
CA LEU A 99 -3.49 4.62 5.80
C LEU A 99 -4.06 5.86 6.49
N TYR A 100 -4.32 6.95 5.75
CA TYR A 100 -4.99 8.15 6.28
C TYR A 100 -6.30 7.78 6.98
N ARG A 101 -7.14 7.01 6.30
CA ARG A 101 -8.45 6.61 6.81
C ARG A 101 -8.37 5.75 8.08
N THR A 102 -7.47 4.78 8.11
CA THR A 102 -7.40 3.80 9.19
C THR A 102 -6.70 4.37 10.43
N LEU A 103 -5.73 5.26 10.22
CA LEU A 103 -5.01 5.96 11.27
C LEU A 103 -5.73 7.24 11.73
N GLY A 104 -6.75 7.70 10.99
CA GLY A 104 -7.54 8.87 11.34
C GLY A 104 -6.80 10.18 11.10
N VAL A 105 -5.97 10.24 10.06
CA VAL A 105 -5.20 11.41 9.64
C VAL A 105 -5.89 12.04 8.44
N ASP A 106 -5.98 13.37 8.41
CA ASP A 106 -6.49 14.09 7.24
C ASP A 106 -5.45 14.09 6.11
N ARG A 107 -5.88 13.77 4.89
CA ARG A 107 -5.03 13.85 3.70
C ARG A 107 -4.82 15.35 3.35
N PRO A 108 -3.58 15.80 3.10
CA PRO A 108 -3.35 17.17 2.64
C PRO A 108 -4.01 17.41 1.27
N GLU A 109 -4.49 18.64 1.04
CA GLU A 109 -5.11 19.09 -0.22
C GLU A 109 -4.08 19.44 -1.31
#